data_AF-A0A1B0ZS80-F1
#
_entry.id   AF-A0A1B0ZS80-F1
#
_cell.length_a   1.000
_cell.length_b   1.000
_cell.length_c   1.000
_cell.angle_alpha   90.00
_cell.angle_beta   90.00
_cell.angle_gamma   90.00
#
_symmetry.space_group_name_H-M   'P 1'
#
loop_
_entity.id
_entity.type
_entity.pdbx_description
1 polymer ?
#
loop_
_entity_poly.entity_id
_entity_poly.type
_entity_poly.pdbx_seq_one_letter_code
_entity_poly.pdbx_strand_id
1 'polypeptide(L)'
;MSEITNFRGETRPAQDKSEIDQVVPALISRVGERVRKARERKGIPRRVLSDRSGVSPRYLAQLEAGEGNISIGLLQRVAVALDHRIEWLIGEEDPWTSDAVRVADLYRGATSSTQQAVLDLLAPQTPETQRAGRVCLVGLRGAGKSTLGSMAGKELGIPFVELNSEIESQSGMPVSELMALYGQEGYRQLEAQAINRIIATHDSLILAVAGGIVAEPETYTNVLAHFHTIWIKARPDEHMARVRAQGDERPMAGNPEAMEQLRSILTSREALYGRSLAQLDTSDQTVDQSLASLITMVQERGFTG
;
A
#
# COMPACT_ATOMS: atom_id res chain seq x y z
N MET A 1 -35.48 36.01 -21.85
CA MET A 1 -34.50 36.84 -22.60
C MET A 1 -33.89 37.85 -21.64
N SER A 2 -32.76 37.51 -21.03
CA SER A 2 -31.86 38.48 -20.41
C SER A 2 -30.48 37.84 -20.35
N GLU A 3 -29.71 38.06 -21.41
CA GLU A 3 -28.33 37.61 -21.56
C GLU A 3 -27.42 38.54 -20.75
N ILE A 4 -26.46 37.96 -20.01
CA ILE A 4 -25.35 38.71 -19.42
C ILE A 4 -24.08 38.21 -20.11
N THR A 5 -23.48 39.08 -20.91
CA THR A 5 -22.30 38.83 -21.74
C THR A 5 -21.03 39.18 -20.95
N ASN A 6 -20.12 38.23 -20.78
CA ASN A 6 -18.77 38.52 -20.25
C ASN A 6 -17.85 39.01 -21.38
N PHE A 7 -16.82 39.80 -21.01
CA PHE A 7 -15.90 40.57 -21.87
C PHE A 7 -15.03 39.77 -22.87
N ARG A 8 -15.26 38.46 -23.06
CA ARG A 8 -14.57 37.59 -24.03
C ARG A 8 -15.49 36.79 -24.96
N GLY A 9 -16.82 36.97 -24.91
CA GLY A 9 -17.72 36.39 -25.92
C GLY A 9 -17.84 34.86 -25.95
N GLU A 10 -17.41 34.16 -24.90
CA GLU A 10 -17.62 32.71 -24.77
C GLU A 10 -18.89 32.43 -23.95
N THR A 11 -19.85 31.75 -24.57
CA THR A 11 -21.06 31.24 -23.94
C THR A 11 -20.74 29.95 -23.17
N ARG A 12 -20.63 30.04 -21.83
CA ARG A 12 -20.75 28.83 -21.00
C ARG A 12 -22.19 28.32 -21.07
N PRO A 13 -22.43 27.03 -21.36
CA PRO A 13 -23.78 26.50 -21.45
C PRO A 13 -24.54 26.66 -20.13
N ALA A 14 -25.84 26.93 -20.21
CA ALA A 14 -26.74 27.15 -19.07
C ALA A 14 -26.92 25.92 -18.13
N GLN A 15 -26.21 24.82 -18.38
CA GLN A 15 -26.27 23.59 -17.60
C GLN A 15 -25.69 23.76 -16.18
N ASP A 16 -24.55 24.45 -16.02
CA ASP A 16 -23.89 24.67 -14.72
C ASP A 16 -24.75 25.45 -13.71
N LYS A 17 -25.58 26.39 -14.18
CA LYS A 17 -26.51 27.14 -13.31
C LYS A 17 -27.62 26.24 -12.78
N SER A 18 -28.12 25.33 -13.62
CA SER A 18 -29.24 24.45 -13.27
C SER A 18 -28.89 23.39 -12.22
N GLU A 19 -27.63 22.93 -12.18
CA GLU A 19 -27.16 21.98 -11.16
C GLU A 19 -27.01 22.65 -9.80
N ILE A 20 -26.37 23.82 -9.74
CA ILE A 20 -26.21 24.61 -8.50
C ILE A 20 -27.58 25.03 -7.93
N ASP A 21 -28.53 25.40 -8.80
CA ASP A 21 -29.88 25.79 -8.41
C ASP A 21 -30.70 24.60 -7.82
N GLN A 22 -30.31 23.36 -8.11
CA GLN A 22 -30.96 22.15 -7.59
C GLN A 22 -30.35 21.60 -6.28
N VAL A 23 -29.13 22.01 -5.93
CA VAL A 23 -28.45 21.54 -4.70
C VAL A 23 -29.25 21.90 -3.45
N VAL A 24 -29.74 23.13 -3.38
CA VAL A 24 -30.45 23.64 -2.18
C VAL A 24 -31.80 22.95 -1.99
N PRO A 25 -32.69 22.86 -3.00
CA PRO A 25 -33.93 22.07 -2.89
C PRO A 25 -33.70 20.60 -2.52
N ALA A 26 -32.67 19.95 -3.08
CA ALA A 26 -32.34 18.57 -2.77
C ALA A 26 -31.93 18.39 -1.30
N LEU A 27 -31.11 19.31 -0.78
CA LEU A 27 -30.72 19.31 0.63
C LEU A 27 -31.93 19.51 1.56
N ILE A 28 -32.81 20.47 1.26
CA ILE A 28 -33.99 20.74 2.10
C ILE A 28 -34.92 19.52 2.15
N SER A 29 -35.17 18.91 0.98
CA SER A 29 -35.97 17.69 0.88
C SER A 29 -35.37 16.56 1.73
N ARG A 30 -34.05 16.33 1.62
CA ARG A 30 -33.32 15.33 2.41
C ARG A 30 -33.38 15.60 3.90
N VAL A 31 -33.16 16.84 4.33
CA VAL A 31 -33.27 17.24 5.75
C VAL A 31 -34.68 16.97 6.27
N GLY A 32 -35.71 17.35 5.51
CA GLY A 32 -37.11 17.10 5.85
C GLY A 32 -37.44 15.63 6.03
N GLU A 33 -37.04 14.80 5.07
CA GLU A 33 -37.22 13.36 5.12
C GLU A 33 -36.52 12.75 6.35
N ARG A 34 -35.30 13.19 6.67
CA ARG A 34 -34.54 12.70 7.82
C ARG A 34 -35.13 13.11 9.15
N VAL A 35 -35.61 14.36 9.28
CA VAL A 35 -36.34 14.80 10.48
C VAL A 35 -37.58 13.93 10.68
N ARG A 36 -38.34 13.66 9.61
CA ARG A 36 -39.52 12.79 9.65
C ARG A 36 -39.14 11.36 10.07
N LYS A 37 -38.16 10.74 9.41
CA LYS A 37 -37.69 9.38 9.71
C LYS A 37 -37.19 9.25 11.15
N ALA A 38 -36.37 10.20 11.62
CA ALA A 38 -35.87 10.22 13.00
C ALA A 38 -37.02 10.31 14.01
N ARG A 39 -37.99 11.19 13.75
CA ARG A 39 -39.17 11.36 14.59
C ARG A 39 -40.01 10.08 14.66
N GLU A 40 -40.26 9.45 13.51
CA GLU A 40 -41.02 8.20 13.40
C GLU A 40 -40.32 7.03 14.09
N ARG A 41 -39.00 6.89 13.94
CA ARG A 41 -38.21 5.87 14.64
C ARG A 41 -38.22 6.04 16.16
N LYS A 42 -38.34 7.28 16.64
CA LYS A 42 -38.56 7.58 18.07
C LYS A 42 -39.99 7.35 18.55
N GLY A 43 -40.94 7.07 17.64
CA GLY A 43 -42.34 6.86 17.97
C GLY A 43 -43.05 8.10 18.52
N ILE A 44 -42.53 9.32 18.27
CA ILE A 44 -43.12 10.55 18.79
C ILE A 44 -43.96 11.29 17.73
N PRO A 45 -45.11 11.87 18.10
CA PRO A 45 -45.88 12.70 17.20
C PRO A 45 -45.20 14.06 16.99
N ARG A 46 -45.49 14.73 15.87
CA ARG A 46 -44.90 16.04 15.53
C ARG A 46 -45.12 17.11 16.60
N ARG A 47 -46.25 17.06 17.31
CA ARG A 47 -46.54 17.95 18.45
C ARG A 47 -45.51 17.80 19.57
N VAL A 48 -45.13 16.57 19.93
CA VAL A 48 -44.11 16.32 20.96
C VAL A 48 -42.74 16.82 20.51
N LEU A 49 -42.39 16.67 19.23
CA LEU A 49 -41.17 17.26 18.69
C LEU A 49 -41.21 18.80 18.72
N SER A 50 -42.37 19.40 18.43
CA SER A 50 -42.60 20.84 18.53
C SER A 50 -42.35 21.36 19.93
N ASP A 51 -42.94 20.72 20.94
CA ASP A 51 -42.81 21.10 22.34
C ASP A 51 -41.34 21.01 22.81
N ARG A 52 -40.62 19.95 22.42
CA ARG A 52 -39.21 19.73 22.80
C ARG A 52 -38.24 20.67 22.09
N SER A 53 -38.43 20.89 20.79
CA SER A 53 -37.56 21.74 19.99
C SER A 53 -37.90 23.23 20.13
N GLY A 54 -39.13 23.56 20.57
CA GLY A 54 -39.73 24.89 20.55
C GLY A 54 -39.88 25.49 19.14
N VAL A 55 -40.00 24.62 18.14
CA VAL A 55 -40.30 24.97 16.74
C VAL A 55 -41.79 24.72 16.49
N SER A 56 -42.51 25.65 15.87
CA SER A 56 -43.97 25.52 15.72
C SER A 56 -44.40 24.25 14.94
N PRO A 57 -45.55 23.62 15.25
CA PRO A 57 -46.00 22.41 14.57
C PRO A 57 -46.21 22.60 13.06
N ARG A 58 -46.65 23.80 12.64
CA ARG A 58 -46.83 24.17 11.22
C ARG A 58 -45.50 24.19 10.50
N TYR A 59 -44.47 24.78 11.11
CA TYR A 59 -43.15 24.88 10.50
C TYR A 59 -42.44 23.52 10.44
N LEU A 60 -42.61 22.67 11.46
CA LEU A 60 -42.15 21.27 11.39
C LEU A 60 -42.86 20.47 10.28
N ALA A 61 -44.13 20.75 10.01
CA ALA A 61 -44.86 20.09 8.93
C ALA A 61 -44.31 20.50 7.55
N GLN A 62 -44.01 21.79 7.37
CA GLN A 62 -43.34 22.30 6.16
C GLN A 62 -41.95 21.68 5.99
N LEU A 63 -41.14 21.70 7.05
CA LEU A 63 -39.82 21.09 7.05
C LEU A 63 -39.87 19.61 6.66
N GLU A 64 -40.72 18.80 7.30
CA GLU A 64 -40.84 17.36 7.00
C GLU A 64 -41.40 17.08 5.60
N ALA A 65 -42.07 18.04 4.96
CA ALA A 65 -42.51 17.97 3.57
C ALA A 65 -41.41 18.38 2.58
N GLY A 66 -40.24 18.82 3.05
CA GLY A 66 -39.19 19.37 2.21
C GLY A 66 -39.47 20.80 1.76
N GLU A 67 -40.38 21.50 2.44
CA GLU A 67 -40.79 22.85 2.11
C GLU A 67 -40.19 23.87 3.10
N GLY A 68 -39.58 24.92 2.56
CA GLY A 68 -39.12 26.08 3.32
C GLY A 68 -37.72 25.91 3.93
N ASN A 69 -36.99 27.02 3.99
CA ASN A 69 -35.65 27.06 4.54
C ASN A 69 -35.71 27.15 6.06
N ILE A 70 -35.12 26.17 6.76
CA ILE A 70 -34.89 26.23 8.20
C ILE A 70 -33.56 26.90 8.51
N SER A 71 -33.55 27.80 9.51
CA SER A 71 -32.29 28.34 10.00
C SER A 71 -31.49 27.27 10.74
N ILE A 72 -30.16 27.31 10.64
CA ILE A 72 -29.27 26.33 11.28
C ILE A 72 -29.54 26.23 12.79
N GLY A 73 -29.83 27.35 13.46
CA GLY A 73 -30.17 27.36 14.88
C GLY A 73 -31.48 26.63 15.22
N LEU A 74 -32.52 26.74 14.39
CA LEU A 74 -33.75 25.97 14.59
C LEU A 74 -33.54 24.49 14.27
N LEU A 75 -32.76 24.18 13.24
CA LEU A 75 -32.41 22.79 12.89
C LEU A 75 -31.61 22.12 14.01
N GLN A 76 -30.67 22.83 14.64
CA GLN A 76 -29.93 22.34 15.81
C GLN A 76 -30.87 21.98 16.97
N ARG A 77 -31.88 22.81 17.25
CA ARG A 77 -32.89 22.52 18.29
C ARG A 77 -33.70 21.28 17.97
N VAL A 78 -34.06 21.09 16.69
CA VAL A 78 -34.76 19.88 16.23
C VAL A 78 -33.86 18.65 16.37
N ALA A 79 -32.59 18.72 15.99
CA ALA A 79 -31.62 17.63 16.12
C ALA A 79 -31.46 17.20 17.59
N VAL A 80 -31.25 18.16 18.50
CA VAL A 80 -31.15 17.90 19.95
C VAL A 80 -32.43 17.27 20.49
N ALA A 81 -33.62 17.77 20.11
CA ALA A 81 -34.89 17.18 20.52
C ALA A 81 -35.09 15.73 20.02
N LEU A 82 -34.42 15.39 18.92
CA LEU A 82 -34.37 14.05 18.33
C LEU A 82 -33.22 13.19 18.88
N ASP A 83 -32.45 13.65 19.88
CA ASP A 83 -31.24 12.96 20.40
C ASP A 83 -30.25 12.59 19.27
N HIS A 84 -30.14 13.45 18.26
CA HIS A 84 -29.23 13.29 17.14
C HIS A 84 -28.33 14.51 17.00
N ARG A 85 -27.18 14.31 16.36
CA ARG A 85 -26.30 15.41 15.97
C ARG A 85 -26.81 16.01 14.66
N ILE A 86 -26.55 17.29 14.43
CA ILE A 86 -27.08 18.01 13.26
C ILE A 86 -26.56 17.41 11.94
N GLU A 87 -25.35 16.85 11.93
CA GLU A 87 -24.71 16.25 10.76
C GLU A 87 -25.51 15.07 10.20
N TRP A 88 -26.23 14.33 11.07
CA TRP A 88 -27.13 13.27 10.63
C TRP A 88 -28.25 13.81 9.74
N LEU A 89 -28.75 15.02 10.00
CA LEU A 89 -29.86 15.59 9.23
C LEU A 89 -29.39 16.18 7.90
N ILE A 90 -28.16 16.70 7.82
CA ILE A 90 -27.64 17.44 6.66
C ILE A 90 -26.72 16.64 5.75
N GLY A 91 -26.05 15.60 6.28
CA GLY A 91 -25.01 14.84 5.56
C GLY A 91 -25.50 14.20 4.27
N GLU A 92 -24.60 13.83 3.36
CA GLU A 92 -25.01 13.18 2.10
C GLU A 92 -25.45 11.74 2.34
N GLU A 93 -24.71 11.01 3.16
CA GLU A 93 -24.99 9.61 3.46
C GLU A 93 -26.16 9.44 4.42
N ASP A 94 -26.98 8.40 4.21
CA ASP A 94 -28.07 8.04 5.12
C ASP A 94 -27.48 7.49 6.44
N PRO A 95 -27.70 8.15 7.58
CA PRO A 95 -27.10 7.75 8.85
C PRO A 95 -27.55 6.37 9.37
N TRP A 96 -28.69 5.86 8.88
CA TRP A 96 -29.25 4.60 9.35
C TRP A 96 -28.81 3.40 8.51
N THR A 97 -28.28 3.62 7.32
CA THR A 97 -27.83 2.55 6.41
C THR A 97 -26.36 2.66 6.03
N SER A 98 -25.72 3.82 6.21
CA SER A 98 -24.30 3.99 5.89
C SER A 98 -23.39 3.37 6.95
N ASP A 99 -22.58 2.41 6.50
CA ASP A 99 -21.50 1.85 7.30
C ASP A 99 -20.42 2.89 7.63
N ALA A 100 -20.17 3.87 6.76
CA ALA A 100 -19.18 4.92 7.02
C ALA A 100 -19.62 5.84 8.16
N VAL A 101 -20.91 6.21 8.23
CA VAL A 101 -21.46 6.94 9.38
C VAL A 101 -21.34 6.11 10.66
N ARG A 102 -21.67 4.81 10.59
CA ARG A 102 -21.57 3.89 11.73
C ARG A 102 -20.13 3.75 12.23
N VAL A 103 -19.16 3.59 11.33
CA VAL A 103 -17.73 3.54 11.66
C VAL A 103 -17.28 4.84 12.32
N ALA A 104 -17.69 6.00 11.79
CA ALA A 104 -17.31 7.29 12.37
C ALA A 104 -17.86 7.48 13.80
N ASP A 105 -19.05 6.97 14.10
CA ASP A 105 -19.62 7.00 15.46
C ASP A 105 -18.89 6.06 16.42
N LEU A 106 -18.58 4.83 15.99
CA LEU A 106 -17.78 3.89 16.77
C LEU A 106 -16.37 4.44 17.03
N TYR A 107 -15.73 5.01 16.00
CA TYR A 107 -14.41 5.61 16.09
C TYR A 107 -14.37 6.75 17.11
N ARG A 108 -15.33 7.69 17.06
CA ARG A 108 -15.41 8.80 18.02
C ARG A 108 -15.61 8.35 19.47
N GLY A 109 -16.34 7.26 19.68
CA GLY A 109 -16.57 6.70 21.02
C GLY A 109 -15.44 5.82 21.57
N ALA A 110 -14.47 5.45 20.74
CA ALA A 110 -13.38 4.57 21.12
C ALA A 110 -12.27 5.30 21.92
N THR A 111 -11.42 4.54 22.61
CA THR A 111 -10.24 5.08 23.30
C THR A 111 -9.20 5.58 22.30
N SER A 112 -8.26 6.43 22.75
CA SER A 112 -7.18 6.93 21.90
C SER A 112 -6.33 5.80 21.29
N SER A 113 -6.09 4.72 22.03
CA SER A 113 -5.35 3.56 21.52
C SER A 113 -6.09 2.84 20.39
N THR A 114 -7.41 2.69 20.51
CA THR A 114 -8.24 2.05 19.48
C THR A 114 -8.40 2.95 18.26
N GLN A 115 -8.56 4.25 18.47
CA GLN A 115 -8.58 5.22 17.36
C GLN A 115 -7.28 5.15 16.57
N GLN A 116 -6.13 5.13 17.24
CA GLN A 116 -4.84 5.00 16.56
C GLN A 116 -4.75 3.69 15.76
N ALA A 117 -5.11 2.56 16.36
CA ALA A 117 -5.09 1.27 15.66
C ALA A 117 -6.01 1.24 14.42
N VAL A 118 -7.18 1.89 14.46
CA VAL A 118 -8.08 1.99 13.31
C VAL A 118 -7.47 2.86 12.21
N LEU A 119 -6.82 3.97 12.57
CA LEU A 119 -6.11 4.81 11.60
C LEU A 119 -4.96 4.05 10.94
N ASP A 120 -4.17 3.29 11.71
CA ASP A 120 -3.06 2.49 11.17
C ASP A 120 -3.57 1.41 10.20
N LEU A 121 -4.72 0.79 10.52
CA LEU A 121 -5.35 -0.22 9.66
C LEU A 121 -5.89 0.36 8.36
N LEU A 122 -6.50 1.55 8.43
CA LEU A 122 -7.12 2.23 7.28
C LEU A 122 -6.15 3.12 6.51
N ALA A 123 -4.96 3.37 7.06
CA ALA A 123 -3.94 4.19 6.42
C ALA A 123 -3.59 3.55 5.06
N PRO A 124 -3.53 4.36 3.98
CA PRO A 124 -3.05 3.86 2.71
C PRO A 124 -1.63 3.35 2.90
N GLN A 125 -1.45 2.04 2.70
CA GLN A 125 -0.15 1.40 2.78
C GLN A 125 0.73 1.97 1.66
N THR A 126 1.53 2.99 1.98
CA THR A 126 2.52 3.54 1.05
C THR A 126 3.55 2.46 0.70
N PRO A 127 4.17 2.49 -0.49
CA PRO A 127 5.27 1.59 -0.80
C PRO A 127 6.41 1.63 0.23
N GLU A 128 6.60 2.74 0.96
CA GLU A 128 7.57 2.79 2.07
C GLU A 128 7.09 2.00 3.28
N THR A 129 5.84 2.18 3.74
CA THR A 129 5.30 1.41 4.88
C THR A 129 5.13 -0.08 4.58
N GLN A 130 4.87 -0.46 3.32
CA GLN A 130 4.81 -1.87 2.91
C GLN A 130 6.17 -2.57 2.94
N ARG A 131 7.26 -1.83 2.73
CA ARG A 131 8.60 -2.42 2.73
C ARG A 131 9.10 -2.77 4.12
N ALA A 132 8.65 -2.03 5.14
CA ALA A 132 9.19 -2.12 6.50
C ALA A 132 10.73 -2.01 6.49
N GLY A 133 11.42 -2.48 7.52
CA GLY A 133 12.88 -2.48 7.58
C GLY A 133 13.54 -3.61 6.77
N ARG A 134 12.94 -4.05 5.66
CA ARG A 134 13.38 -5.23 4.89
C ARG A 134 14.18 -4.83 3.66
N VAL A 135 15.43 -5.25 3.60
CA VAL A 135 16.32 -5.04 2.45
C VAL A 135 16.40 -6.33 1.65
N CYS A 136 16.28 -6.25 0.31
CA CYS A 136 16.45 -7.40 -0.57
C CYS A 136 17.60 -7.17 -1.56
N LEU A 137 18.63 -8.01 -1.47
CA LEU A 137 19.77 -8.02 -2.36
C LEU A 137 19.45 -8.88 -3.58
N VAL A 138 19.37 -8.24 -4.75
CA VAL A 138 19.14 -8.91 -6.05
C VAL A 138 20.40 -8.81 -6.91
N GLY A 139 20.56 -9.74 -7.85
CA GLY A 139 21.71 -9.76 -8.74
C GLY A 139 22.16 -11.18 -9.08
N LEU A 140 23.05 -11.31 -10.07
CA LEU A 140 23.54 -12.62 -10.50
C LEU A 140 24.34 -13.34 -9.41
N ARG A 141 24.50 -14.65 -9.60
CA ARG A 141 25.44 -15.44 -8.80
C ARG A 141 26.84 -14.84 -8.94
N GLY A 142 27.63 -14.87 -7.86
CA GLY A 142 28.95 -14.22 -7.82
C GLY A 142 28.94 -12.70 -7.61
N ALA A 143 27.77 -12.03 -7.56
CA ALA A 143 27.73 -10.59 -7.26
C ALA A 143 28.21 -10.23 -5.84
N GLY A 144 28.26 -11.21 -4.93
CA GLY A 144 28.61 -10.98 -3.53
C GLY A 144 27.42 -10.83 -2.57
N LYS A 145 26.18 -11.09 -3.01
CA LYS A 145 24.96 -10.95 -2.20
C LYS A 145 25.03 -11.66 -0.85
N SER A 146 25.43 -12.93 -0.83
CA SER A 146 25.49 -13.73 0.40
C SER A 146 26.57 -13.22 1.36
N THR A 147 27.75 -12.90 0.82
CA THR A 147 28.86 -12.34 1.60
C THR A 147 28.50 -10.98 2.19
N LEU A 148 28.05 -10.04 1.35
CA LEU A 148 27.69 -8.68 1.77
C LEU A 148 26.48 -8.68 2.68
N GLY A 149 25.45 -9.47 2.38
CA GLY A 149 24.25 -9.55 3.22
C GLY A 149 24.54 -10.11 4.61
N SER A 150 25.36 -11.16 4.71
CA SER A 150 25.77 -11.71 6.01
C SER A 150 26.59 -10.73 6.83
N MET A 151 27.55 -10.03 6.20
CA MET A 151 28.36 -9.03 6.88
C MET A 151 27.53 -7.81 7.30
N ALA A 152 26.68 -7.31 6.40
CA ALA A 152 25.82 -6.16 6.67
C ALA A 152 24.80 -6.46 7.77
N GLY A 153 24.23 -7.66 7.80
CA GLY A 153 23.31 -8.06 8.87
C GLY A 153 23.98 -8.04 10.24
N LYS A 154 25.24 -8.51 10.33
CA LYS A 154 26.03 -8.45 11.57
C LYS A 154 26.33 -7.02 11.99
N GLU A 155 26.68 -6.14 11.05
CA GLU A 155 27.03 -4.74 11.34
C GLU A 155 25.82 -3.89 11.73
N LEU A 156 24.67 -4.10 11.08
CA LEU A 156 23.41 -3.40 11.36
C LEU A 156 22.60 -4.02 12.51
N GLY A 157 22.99 -5.21 12.98
CA GLY A 157 22.26 -5.93 14.03
C GLY A 157 20.90 -6.47 13.59
N ILE A 158 20.72 -6.76 12.29
CA ILE A 158 19.48 -7.29 11.72
C ILE A 158 19.69 -8.68 11.10
N PRO A 159 18.67 -9.56 11.08
CA PRO A 159 18.80 -10.91 10.54
C PRO A 159 19.19 -10.91 9.06
N PHE A 160 20.02 -11.87 8.66
CA PHE A 160 20.32 -12.17 7.26
C PHE A 160 19.74 -13.54 6.89
N VAL A 161 19.02 -13.60 5.76
CA VAL A 161 18.38 -14.81 5.24
C VAL A 161 18.74 -14.98 3.76
N GLU A 162 19.11 -16.20 3.36
CA GLU A 162 19.15 -16.60 1.96
C GLU A 162 17.84 -17.32 1.60
N LEU A 163 17.19 -16.88 0.53
CA LEU A 163 15.88 -17.42 0.14
C LEU A 163 15.93 -18.92 -0.11
N ASN A 164 17.01 -19.43 -0.71
CA ASN A 164 17.17 -20.87 -0.92
C ASN A 164 17.28 -21.64 0.39
N SER A 165 17.98 -21.11 1.40
CA SER A 165 18.07 -21.75 2.71
C SER A 165 16.72 -21.76 3.42
N GLU A 166 15.92 -20.71 3.26
CA GLU A 166 14.54 -20.68 3.76
C GLU A 166 13.67 -21.75 3.07
N ILE A 167 13.78 -21.89 1.75
CA ILE A 167 13.06 -22.92 0.99
C ILE A 167 13.49 -24.33 1.46
N GLU A 168 14.79 -24.58 1.62
CA GLU A 168 15.34 -25.86 2.08
C GLU A 168 14.89 -26.21 3.50
N SER A 169 14.87 -25.21 4.40
CA SER A 169 14.40 -25.39 5.76
C SER A 169 12.91 -25.73 5.81
N GLN A 170 12.11 -25.18 4.89
CA GLN A 170 10.66 -25.44 4.84
C GLN A 170 10.34 -26.79 4.18
N SER A 171 11.05 -27.13 3.11
CA SER A 171 10.83 -28.38 2.38
C SER A 171 11.47 -29.59 3.06
N GLY A 172 12.46 -29.38 3.92
CA GLY A 172 13.32 -30.43 4.48
C GLY A 172 14.24 -31.08 3.44
N MET A 173 14.44 -30.43 2.29
CA MET A 173 15.13 -30.98 1.12
C MET A 173 15.99 -29.92 0.42
N PRO A 174 17.22 -30.26 -0.02
CA PRO A 174 18.07 -29.36 -0.80
C PRO A 174 17.37 -28.83 -2.06
N VAL A 175 17.64 -27.58 -2.45
CA VAL A 175 17.04 -26.98 -3.66
C VAL A 175 17.34 -27.81 -4.91
N SER A 176 18.53 -28.42 -5.00
CA SER A 176 18.90 -29.28 -6.12
C SER A 176 17.98 -30.49 -6.27
N GLU A 177 17.56 -31.10 -5.16
CA GLU A 177 16.64 -32.24 -5.16
C GLU A 177 15.21 -31.79 -5.46
N LEU A 178 14.78 -30.65 -4.90
CA LEU A 178 13.49 -30.04 -5.22
C LEU A 178 13.36 -29.77 -6.73
N MET A 179 14.40 -29.19 -7.34
CA MET A 179 14.43 -28.93 -8.77
C MET A 179 14.42 -30.23 -9.59
N ALA A 180 15.09 -31.29 -9.11
CA ALA A 180 15.09 -32.59 -9.79
C ALA A 180 13.71 -33.28 -9.75
N LEU A 181 12.96 -33.13 -8.65
CA LEU A 181 11.65 -33.76 -8.45
C LEU A 181 10.49 -32.96 -9.05
N TYR A 182 10.46 -31.65 -8.81
CA TYR A 182 9.33 -30.77 -9.13
C TYR A 182 9.60 -29.85 -10.33
N GLY A 183 10.81 -29.89 -10.88
CA GLY A 183 11.22 -29.04 -11.99
C GLY A 183 11.32 -27.56 -11.59
N GLN A 184 11.55 -26.73 -12.62
CA GLN A 184 11.70 -25.29 -12.45
C GLN A 184 10.42 -24.63 -11.92
N GLU A 185 9.25 -25.06 -12.40
CA GLU A 185 7.96 -24.48 -12.05
C GLU A 185 7.61 -24.72 -10.57
N GLY A 186 7.83 -25.93 -10.06
CA GLY A 186 7.65 -26.22 -8.63
C GLY A 186 8.58 -25.39 -7.75
N TYR A 187 9.84 -25.20 -8.17
CA TYR A 187 10.75 -24.28 -7.47
C TYR A 187 10.23 -22.84 -7.46
N ARG A 188 9.65 -22.33 -8.57
CA ARG A 188 9.07 -20.98 -8.61
C ARG A 188 7.91 -20.81 -7.64
N GLN A 189 7.06 -21.83 -7.51
CA GLN A 189 5.96 -21.81 -6.53
C GLN A 189 6.50 -21.74 -5.10
N LEU A 190 7.53 -22.52 -4.78
CA LEU A 190 8.19 -22.49 -3.47
C LEU A 190 8.91 -21.15 -3.23
N GLU A 191 9.52 -20.57 -4.26
CA GLU A 191 10.14 -19.23 -4.22
C GLU A 191 9.11 -18.16 -3.83
N ALA A 192 7.95 -18.16 -4.48
CA ALA A 192 6.86 -17.23 -4.17
C ALA A 192 6.29 -17.42 -2.75
N GLN A 193 6.10 -18.67 -2.31
CA GLN A 193 5.63 -18.99 -0.96
C GLN A 193 6.61 -18.53 0.11
N ALA A 194 7.91 -18.77 -0.09
CA ALA A 194 8.94 -18.33 0.83
C ALA A 194 9.01 -16.81 0.96
N ILE A 195 8.91 -16.07 -0.15
CA ILE A 195 8.82 -14.59 -0.13
C ILE A 195 7.63 -14.11 0.71
N ASN A 196 6.43 -14.64 0.45
CA ASN A 196 5.21 -14.24 1.18
C ASN A 196 5.34 -14.51 2.68
N ARG A 197 5.94 -15.65 3.05
CA ARG A 197 6.17 -15.99 4.45
C ARG A 197 7.16 -15.05 5.11
N ILE A 198 8.27 -14.69 4.45
CA ILE A 198 9.23 -13.71 4.96
C ILE A 198 8.53 -12.37 5.20
N ILE A 199 7.74 -11.89 4.24
CA ILE A 199 6.94 -10.65 4.37
C ILE A 199 6.00 -10.72 5.57
N ALA A 200 5.37 -11.87 5.82
CA ALA A 200 4.41 -12.02 6.92
C ALA A 200 5.06 -12.17 8.31
N THR A 201 6.35 -12.52 8.38
CA THR A 201 6.99 -12.94 9.65
C THR A 201 8.12 -12.03 10.11
N HIS A 202 8.60 -11.13 9.25
CA HIS A 202 9.73 -10.28 9.55
C HIS A 202 9.45 -8.82 9.20
N ASP A 203 9.55 -7.94 10.18
CA ASP A 203 9.45 -6.49 9.96
C ASP A 203 10.81 -5.86 9.62
N SER A 204 11.92 -6.55 9.90
CA SER A 204 13.26 -6.15 9.48
C SER A 204 14.18 -7.35 9.23
N LEU A 205 14.82 -7.38 8.07
CA LEU A 205 15.86 -8.34 7.69
C LEU A 205 16.63 -7.88 6.44
N ILE A 206 17.75 -8.56 6.16
CA ILE A 206 18.40 -8.57 4.84
C ILE A 206 18.14 -9.92 4.18
N LEU A 207 17.51 -9.91 3.01
CA LEU A 207 17.23 -11.07 2.19
C LEU A 207 18.18 -11.12 0.99
N ALA A 208 18.85 -12.25 0.75
CA ALA A 208 19.50 -12.53 -0.54
C ALA A 208 18.66 -13.53 -1.35
N VAL A 209 18.36 -13.18 -2.59
CA VAL A 209 17.54 -14.01 -3.50
C VAL A 209 18.37 -14.59 -4.65
N ALA A 210 17.89 -15.67 -5.26
CA ALA A 210 18.51 -16.23 -6.45
C ALA A 210 18.39 -15.24 -7.63
N GLY A 211 19.42 -15.17 -8.48
CA GLY A 211 19.43 -14.25 -9.63
C GLY A 211 18.36 -14.54 -10.69
N GLY A 212 17.65 -15.67 -10.57
CA GLY A 212 16.53 -16.03 -11.44
C GLY A 212 15.21 -15.36 -11.08
N ILE A 213 15.06 -14.79 -9.88
CA ILE A 213 13.78 -14.27 -9.37
C ILE A 213 13.21 -13.15 -10.24
N VAL A 214 14.10 -12.32 -10.84
CA VAL A 214 13.69 -11.16 -11.64
C VAL A 214 12.97 -11.54 -12.93
N ALA A 215 13.16 -12.79 -13.40
CA ALA A 215 12.49 -13.34 -14.57
C ALA A 215 11.08 -13.87 -14.25
N GLU A 216 10.64 -13.83 -12.99
CA GLU A 216 9.31 -14.20 -12.55
C GLU A 216 8.50 -12.92 -12.21
N PRO A 217 7.65 -12.41 -13.13
CA PRO A 217 7.08 -11.07 -13.02
C PRO A 217 6.25 -10.85 -11.76
N GLU A 218 5.44 -11.84 -11.36
CA GLU A 218 4.56 -11.75 -10.20
C GLU A 218 5.37 -11.71 -8.89
N THR A 219 6.23 -12.70 -8.70
CA THR A 219 7.11 -12.80 -7.52
C THR A 219 8.00 -11.57 -7.41
N TYR A 220 8.60 -11.11 -8.50
CA TYR A 220 9.47 -9.95 -8.46
C TYR A 220 8.73 -8.64 -8.20
N THR A 221 7.50 -8.47 -8.73
CA THR A 221 6.66 -7.33 -8.39
C THR A 221 6.32 -7.31 -6.90
N ASN A 222 6.04 -8.48 -6.32
CA ASN A 222 5.82 -8.61 -4.88
C ASN A 222 7.07 -8.22 -4.06
N VAL A 223 8.27 -8.63 -4.51
CA VAL A 223 9.54 -8.22 -3.89
C VAL A 223 9.74 -6.71 -3.96
N LEU A 224 9.47 -6.07 -5.10
CA LEU A 224 9.64 -4.62 -5.26
C LEU A 224 8.66 -3.80 -4.38
N ALA A 225 7.49 -4.36 -4.10
CA ALA A 225 6.47 -3.73 -3.25
C ALA A 225 6.82 -3.84 -1.75
N HIS A 226 7.42 -4.95 -1.31
CA HIS A 226 7.60 -5.26 0.12
C HIS A 226 9.05 -5.28 0.62
N PHE A 227 10.03 -5.00 -0.24
CA PHE A 227 11.43 -4.84 0.16
C PHE A 227 12.06 -3.58 -0.43
N HIS A 228 13.03 -3.03 0.31
CA HIS A 228 14.01 -2.10 -0.20
C HIS A 228 15.04 -2.86 -1.06
N THR A 229 14.83 -2.89 -2.37
CA THR A 229 15.66 -3.68 -3.30
C THR A 229 16.95 -2.99 -3.67
N ILE A 230 18.06 -3.70 -3.55
CA ILE A 230 19.39 -3.25 -3.95
C ILE A 230 19.95 -4.24 -4.96
N TRP A 231 20.20 -3.76 -6.18
CA TRP A 231 20.88 -4.55 -7.19
C TRP A 231 22.39 -4.54 -6.95
N ILE A 232 22.92 -5.69 -6.53
CA ILE A 232 24.35 -5.92 -6.43
C ILE A 232 24.87 -6.39 -7.78
N LYS A 233 25.77 -5.61 -8.38
CA LYS A 233 26.39 -5.92 -9.68
C LYS A 233 27.92 -5.98 -9.58
N ALA A 234 28.49 -6.71 -10.52
CA ALA A 234 29.92 -6.77 -10.78
C ALA A 234 30.12 -6.83 -12.30
N ARG A 235 31.33 -6.57 -12.76
CA ARG A 235 31.69 -6.79 -14.16
C ARG A 235 31.57 -8.29 -14.52
N PRO A 236 31.22 -8.63 -15.77
CA PRO A 236 30.99 -10.03 -16.17
C PRO A 236 32.19 -10.96 -15.89
N ASP A 237 33.41 -10.46 -16.09
CA ASP A 237 34.66 -11.19 -15.83
C ASP A 237 34.87 -11.49 -14.35
N GLU A 238 34.54 -10.54 -13.47
CA GLU A 238 34.59 -10.75 -12.02
C GLU A 238 33.51 -11.70 -11.52
N HIS A 239 32.28 -11.60 -12.04
CA HIS A 239 31.23 -12.58 -11.75
C HIS A 239 31.72 -14.00 -12.01
N MET A 240 32.33 -14.22 -13.17
CA MET A 240 32.83 -15.54 -13.57
C MET A 240 34.00 -16.01 -12.71
N ALA A 241 34.97 -15.13 -12.44
CA ALA A 241 36.07 -15.45 -11.55
C ALA A 241 35.58 -15.89 -10.16
N ARG A 242 34.61 -15.16 -9.58
CA ARG A 242 34.01 -15.46 -8.28
C ARG A 242 33.20 -16.76 -8.30
N VAL A 243 32.40 -17.00 -9.33
CA VAL A 243 31.60 -18.24 -9.45
C VAL A 243 32.51 -19.47 -9.61
N ARG A 244 33.60 -19.35 -10.39
CA ARG A 244 34.62 -20.41 -10.51
C ARG A 244 35.31 -20.72 -9.19
N ALA A 245 35.70 -19.68 -8.45
CA ALA A 245 36.33 -19.85 -7.14
C ALA A 245 35.42 -20.56 -6.12
N GLN A 246 34.10 -20.49 -6.31
CA GLN A 246 33.09 -21.17 -5.49
C GLN A 246 32.82 -22.62 -5.93
N GLY A 247 33.55 -23.16 -6.90
CA GLY A 247 33.41 -24.54 -7.37
C GLY A 247 32.16 -24.83 -8.20
N ASP A 248 31.45 -23.80 -8.66
CA ASP A 248 30.31 -23.96 -9.57
C ASP A 248 30.80 -23.92 -11.02
N GLU A 249 31.01 -25.10 -11.59
CA GLU A 249 31.46 -25.26 -12.98
C GLU A 249 30.31 -25.20 -13.99
N ARG A 250 29.04 -25.16 -13.56
CA ARG A 250 27.86 -25.13 -14.46
C ARG A 250 27.92 -24.04 -15.53
N PRO A 251 28.43 -22.82 -15.26
CA PRO A 251 28.57 -21.80 -16.29
C PRO A 251 29.57 -22.18 -17.39
N MET A 252 30.55 -23.07 -17.11
CA MET A 252 31.65 -23.39 -18.04
C MET A 252 31.69 -24.85 -18.49
N ALA A 253 30.80 -25.72 -18.02
CA ALA A 253 30.84 -27.14 -18.32
C ALA A 253 30.70 -27.38 -19.84
N GLY A 254 31.84 -27.48 -20.51
CA GLY A 254 31.96 -27.90 -21.91
C GLY A 254 31.77 -26.85 -23.01
N ASN A 255 31.73 -25.53 -22.73
CA ASN A 255 31.47 -24.56 -23.82
C ASN A 255 32.30 -23.24 -23.75
N PRO A 256 33.14 -22.93 -24.77
CA PRO A 256 33.76 -21.61 -24.97
C PRO A 256 32.76 -20.44 -25.04
N GLU A 257 31.50 -20.70 -25.39
CA GLU A 257 30.42 -19.71 -25.48
C GLU A 257 29.80 -19.36 -24.12
N ALA A 258 30.23 -19.99 -23.03
CA ALA A 258 29.80 -19.71 -21.65
C ALA A 258 29.80 -18.22 -21.29
N MET A 259 30.88 -17.52 -21.64
CA MET A 259 31.01 -16.08 -21.42
C MET A 259 29.98 -15.28 -22.20
N GLU A 260 29.67 -15.72 -23.43
CA GLU A 260 28.71 -15.04 -24.29
C GLU A 260 27.28 -15.28 -23.82
N GLN A 261 26.97 -16.50 -23.36
CA GLN A 261 25.70 -16.82 -22.71
C GLN A 261 25.50 -16.01 -21.42
N LEU A 262 26.54 -15.86 -20.58
CA LEU A 262 26.45 -15.02 -19.39
C LEU A 262 26.18 -13.56 -19.76
N ARG A 263 26.90 -13.02 -20.75
CA ARG A 263 26.65 -11.66 -21.25
C ARG A 263 25.21 -11.52 -21.74
N SER A 264 24.69 -12.48 -22.50
CA SER A 264 23.29 -12.48 -22.95
C SER A 264 22.29 -12.50 -21.79
N ILE A 265 22.54 -13.30 -20.75
CA ILE A 265 21.70 -13.32 -19.53
C ILE A 265 21.78 -11.98 -18.78
N LEU A 266 22.97 -11.40 -18.66
CA LEU A 266 23.16 -10.08 -18.06
C LEU A 266 22.36 -9.02 -18.82
N THR A 267 22.57 -8.91 -20.13
CA THR A 267 21.88 -7.94 -20.99
C THR A 267 20.36 -8.10 -20.92
N SER A 268 19.84 -9.33 -20.95
CA SER A 268 18.40 -9.57 -20.89
C SER A 268 17.78 -9.26 -19.52
N ARG A 269 18.55 -9.41 -18.43
CA ARG A 269 18.07 -9.17 -17.05
C ARG A 269 18.39 -7.78 -16.52
N GLU A 270 19.27 -7.03 -17.17
CA GLU A 270 19.70 -5.70 -16.74
C GLU A 270 18.51 -4.74 -16.56
N ALA A 271 17.57 -4.73 -17.51
CA ALA A 271 16.35 -3.93 -17.40
C ALA A 271 15.48 -4.34 -16.19
N LEU A 272 15.46 -5.63 -15.84
CA LEU A 272 14.69 -6.15 -14.72
C LEU A 272 15.37 -5.82 -13.39
N TYR A 273 16.67 -6.02 -13.28
CA TYR A 273 17.44 -5.61 -12.10
C TYR A 273 17.41 -4.09 -11.89
N GLY A 274 17.40 -3.31 -12.98
CA GLY A 274 17.29 -1.86 -12.96
C GLY A 274 16.00 -1.31 -12.33
N ARG A 275 14.98 -2.15 -12.12
CA ARG A 275 13.77 -1.80 -11.35
C ARG A 275 14.03 -1.69 -9.84
N SER A 276 15.21 -2.09 -9.36
CA SER A 276 15.58 -1.98 -7.95
C SER A 276 15.69 -0.53 -7.49
N LEU A 277 15.42 -0.26 -6.20
CA LEU A 277 15.48 1.09 -5.65
C LEU A 277 16.89 1.69 -5.65
N ALA A 278 17.90 0.83 -5.53
CA ALA A 278 19.30 1.22 -5.54
C ALA A 278 20.17 0.19 -6.27
N GLN A 279 21.38 0.60 -6.62
CA GLN A 279 22.38 -0.24 -7.26
C GLN A 279 23.71 -0.08 -6.56
N LEU A 280 24.40 -1.19 -6.32
CA LEU A 280 25.76 -1.23 -5.77
C LEU A 280 26.67 -1.99 -6.73
N ASP A 281 27.69 -1.32 -7.24
CA ASP A 281 28.73 -1.93 -8.05
C ASP A 281 29.89 -2.37 -7.16
N THR A 282 30.22 -3.66 -7.23
CA THR A 282 31.28 -4.30 -6.43
C THR A 282 32.54 -4.59 -7.26
N SER A 283 32.60 -4.08 -8.50
CA SER A 283 33.73 -4.26 -9.40
C SER A 283 34.93 -3.48 -8.93
N ASP A 284 36.12 -4.06 -9.05
CA ASP A 284 37.40 -3.45 -8.65
C ASP A 284 37.43 -2.97 -7.19
N GLN A 285 36.53 -3.51 -6.34
CA GLN A 285 36.41 -3.18 -4.92
C GLN A 285 36.72 -4.39 -4.04
N THR A 286 37.30 -4.11 -2.88
CA THR A 286 37.39 -5.09 -1.79
C THR A 286 36.03 -5.31 -1.14
N VAL A 287 35.86 -6.48 -0.49
CA VAL A 287 34.63 -6.81 0.24
C VAL A 287 34.30 -5.73 1.29
N ASP A 288 35.31 -5.22 1.99
CA ASP A 288 35.13 -4.19 3.03
C ASP A 288 34.66 -2.84 2.44
N GLN A 289 35.19 -2.44 1.27
CA GLN A 289 34.73 -1.23 0.58
C GLN A 289 33.29 -1.37 0.09
N SER A 290 32.94 -2.53 -0.48
CA SER A 290 31.58 -2.83 -0.91
C SER A 290 30.61 -2.90 0.28
N LEU A 291 31.05 -3.45 1.43
CA LEU A 291 30.27 -3.48 2.66
C LEU A 291 30.00 -2.07 3.18
N ALA A 292 31.04 -1.24 3.34
CA ALA A 292 30.89 0.14 3.80
C ALA A 292 29.92 0.94 2.89
N SER A 293 30.01 0.72 1.58
CA SER A 293 29.10 1.33 0.59
C SER A 293 27.66 0.84 0.75
N LEU A 294 27.45 -0.46 1.01
CA LEU A 294 26.13 -1.04 1.28
C LEU A 294 25.52 -0.46 2.56
N ILE A 295 26.29 -0.41 3.65
CA ILE A 295 25.84 0.13 4.95
C ILE A 295 25.45 1.60 4.81
N THR A 296 26.32 2.41 4.20
CA THR A 296 26.06 3.83 3.95
C THR A 296 24.77 4.02 3.16
N MET A 297 24.58 3.23 2.10
CA MET A 297 23.37 3.28 1.27
C MET A 297 22.10 2.91 2.04
N VAL A 298 22.16 1.90 2.89
CA VAL A 298 21.03 1.46 3.72
C VAL A 298 20.65 2.55 4.74
N GLN A 299 21.65 3.17 5.37
CA GLN A 299 21.46 4.21 6.39
C GLN A 299 20.97 5.54 5.80
N GLU A 300 21.62 6.06 4.75
CA GLU A 300 21.25 7.33 4.11
C GLU A 300 19.83 7.31 3.53
N ARG A 301 19.36 6.14 3.11
CA ARG A 301 18.02 5.95 2.54
C ARG A 301 16.97 5.50 3.56
N GLY A 302 17.36 5.29 4.82
CA GLY A 302 16.44 4.87 5.88
C GLY A 302 15.78 3.51 5.63
N PHE A 303 16.47 2.57 4.99
CA PHE A 303 15.88 1.26 4.60
C PHE A 303 15.62 0.31 5.77
N THR A 304 16.09 0.63 6.98
CA THR A 304 15.96 -0.22 8.17
C THR A 304 15.31 0.49 9.37
N GLY A 305 14.69 1.66 9.15
CA GLY A 305 14.12 2.51 10.20
C GLY A 305 15.10 3.53 10.74
#